data_AF-A0A7Y7NRW1-F1
#
_entry.id   AF-A0A7Y7NRW1-F1
#
_cell.length_a   1.000
_cell.length_b   1.000
_cell.length_c   1.000
_cell.angle_alpha   90.00
_cell.angle_beta   90.00
_cell.angle_gamma   90.00
#
_symmetry.space_group_name_H-M   'P 1'
#
loop_
_entity.id
_entity.type
_entity.pdbx_description
1 polymer ?
#
loop_
_entity_poly.entity_id
_entity_poly.type
_entity_poly.pdbx_seq_one_letter_code
_entity_poly.pdbx_strand_id
1 'polypeptide(L)'
;MKLKFLVLMLVLILAGCGSGGDSGGVSGTSTAPAVITEASNKAAYDKAILPLNEIYTRYKDARTVAGATPRIALAAPLSNMQSIKREADALVVAKCLDFAKSMLTGGMLNVNAAYVDFMQQGSSVSFLMNLGNTSFTKFEEEITKQKLCDFSIM
;
A
#
# COMPACT_ATOMS: atom_id res chain seq x y z
N MET A 1 -14.02 40.56 11.31
CA MET A 1 -14.72 41.29 10.24
C MET A 1 -13.73 42.17 9.51
N LYS A 2 -13.52 41.92 8.20
CA LYS A 2 -13.10 42.89 7.16
C LYS A 2 -11.68 43.49 7.36
N LEU A 3 -10.84 43.79 6.40
CA LEU A 3 -10.89 43.87 4.94
C LEU A 3 -9.50 44.40 4.58
N LYS A 4 -8.59 43.55 4.09
CA LYS A 4 -7.40 43.98 3.33
C LYS A 4 -7.14 42.96 2.22
N PHE A 5 -8.16 42.84 1.37
CA PHE A 5 -7.96 42.48 -0.02
C PHE A 5 -7.11 43.58 -0.66
N LEU A 6 -6.29 43.20 -1.63
CA LEU A 6 -5.94 44.03 -2.78
C LEU A 6 -4.87 45.13 -2.59
N VAL A 7 -3.61 44.70 -2.50
CA VAL A 7 -2.52 45.34 -3.25
C VAL A 7 -1.80 44.18 -3.95
N LEU A 8 -2.23 43.80 -5.15
CA LEU A 8 -1.89 44.45 -6.42
C LEU A 8 -0.40 44.28 -6.74
N MET A 9 -0.14 43.34 -7.66
CA MET A 9 0.91 43.39 -8.69
C MET A 9 2.35 43.17 -8.18
N LEU A 10 3.30 42.62 -8.93
CA LEU A 10 3.45 42.54 -10.36
C LEU A 10 4.60 41.54 -10.65
N VAL A 11 4.34 40.57 -11.51
CA VAL A 11 5.16 40.14 -12.66
C VAL A 11 6.70 40.29 -12.58
N LEU A 12 7.39 39.15 -12.76
CA LEU A 12 8.69 38.99 -13.44
C LEU A 12 8.80 37.49 -13.82
N ILE A 13 8.29 37.07 -14.98
CA ILE A 13 8.99 36.94 -16.27
C ILE A 13 10.29 36.12 -16.14
N LEU A 14 10.26 34.87 -16.58
CA LEU A 14 11.31 34.35 -17.45
C LEU A 14 10.69 33.56 -18.60
N ALA A 15 10.77 34.18 -19.77
CA ALA A 15 10.58 33.58 -21.06
C ALA A 15 11.74 32.62 -21.36
N GLY A 16 11.40 31.44 -21.89
CA GLY A 16 12.33 30.52 -22.54
C GLY A 16 11.65 30.01 -23.81
N CYS A 17 11.70 30.84 -24.86
CA CYS A 17 11.34 30.46 -26.22
C CYS A 17 12.58 29.87 -26.90
N GLY A 18 12.42 28.73 -27.58
CA GLY A 18 13.47 28.09 -28.36
C GLY A 18 12.87 27.12 -29.37
N SER A 19 12.40 27.65 -30.50
CA SER A 19 12.04 26.89 -31.71
C SER A 19 13.28 26.61 -32.55
N GLY A 20 13.41 25.38 -33.04
CA GLY A 20 14.31 24.99 -34.12
C GLY A 20 13.86 23.64 -34.66
N GLY A 21 13.25 23.63 -35.84
CA GLY A 21 12.88 22.41 -36.54
C GLY A 21 14.07 21.85 -37.32
N ASP A 22 14.09 20.53 -37.49
CA ASP A 22 14.56 19.94 -38.74
C ASP A 22 13.90 18.58 -38.98
N SER A 23 13.69 18.30 -40.26
CA SER A 23 13.05 17.10 -40.80
C SER A 23 14.15 16.26 -41.43
N GLY A 24 14.37 15.02 -40.98
CA GLY A 24 15.36 14.16 -41.60
C GLY A 24 15.34 12.76 -41.01
N GLY A 25 14.81 11.80 -41.78
CA GLY A 25 14.76 10.41 -41.38
C GLY A 25 16.13 9.74 -41.35
N VAL A 26 16.29 8.78 -40.44
CA VAL A 26 17.10 7.59 -40.65
C VAL A 26 16.36 6.41 -40.03
N SER A 27 16.01 5.48 -40.91
CA SER A 27 15.72 4.09 -40.61
C SER A 27 16.88 3.50 -39.81
N GLY A 28 16.58 3.09 -38.59
CA GLY A 28 17.52 2.46 -37.67
C GLY A 28 16.80 1.43 -36.83
N THR A 29 16.48 0.29 -37.45
CA THR A 29 16.26 -0.97 -36.73
C THR A 29 17.45 -1.20 -35.79
N SER A 30 17.22 -0.99 -34.51
CA SER A 30 18.03 -1.58 -33.44
C SER A 30 17.13 -1.74 -32.23
N THR A 31 16.30 -2.79 -32.28
CA THR A 31 15.64 -3.34 -31.11
C THR A 31 16.73 -4.01 -30.27
N ALA A 32 17.53 -3.20 -29.58
CA ALA A 32 18.33 -3.69 -28.47
C ALA A 32 17.34 -4.18 -27.40
N PRO A 33 17.45 -5.41 -26.89
CA PRO A 33 16.60 -5.87 -25.82
C PRO A 33 16.85 -4.92 -24.63
N ALA A 34 15.79 -4.34 -24.08
CA ALA A 34 15.88 -3.64 -22.81
C ALA A 34 16.49 -4.64 -21.80
N VAL A 35 17.75 -4.42 -21.44
CA VAL A 35 18.39 -5.21 -20.38
C VAL A 35 17.57 -4.92 -19.13
N ILE A 36 16.76 -5.90 -18.74
CA ILE A 36 16.03 -5.87 -17.48
C ILE A 36 17.10 -5.98 -16.40
N THR A 37 17.55 -4.83 -15.91
CA THR A 37 18.57 -4.78 -14.87
C THR A 37 17.91 -5.05 -13.53
N GLU A 38 18.67 -5.57 -12.58
CA GLU A 38 18.24 -5.73 -11.19
C GLU A 38 17.64 -4.44 -10.60
N ALA A 39 18.18 -3.29 -11.00
CA ALA A 39 17.68 -1.97 -10.60
C ALA A 39 16.27 -1.67 -11.13
N SER A 40 15.93 -2.06 -12.38
CA SER A 40 14.56 -1.87 -12.89
C SER A 40 13.55 -2.79 -12.21
N ASN A 41 13.95 -4.03 -11.88
CA ASN A 41 13.10 -4.98 -11.16
C ASN A 41 12.82 -4.53 -9.73
N LYS A 42 13.82 -3.95 -9.04
CA LYS A 42 13.62 -3.34 -7.73
C LYS A 42 12.67 -2.15 -7.79
N ALA A 43 12.84 -1.23 -8.74
CA ALA A 43 11.96 -0.06 -8.88
C ALA A 43 10.51 -0.47 -9.20
N ALA A 44 10.33 -1.50 -10.04
CA ALA A 44 9.01 -2.07 -10.33
C ALA A 44 8.39 -2.73 -9.09
N TYR A 45 9.18 -3.48 -8.31
CA TYR A 45 8.76 -4.06 -7.04
C TYR A 45 8.31 -2.98 -6.04
N ASP A 46 9.14 -1.96 -5.83
CA ASP A 46 8.90 -0.87 -4.88
C ASP A 46 7.59 -0.15 -5.21
N LYS A 47 7.28 0.02 -6.51
CA LYS A 47 5.99 0.59 -6.94
C LYS A 47 4.83 -0.38 -6.73
N ALA A 48 5.02 -1.66 -7.06
CA ALA A 48 3.97 -2.67 -6.97
C ALA A 48 3.53 -2.98 -5.53
N ILE A 49 4.42 -2.80 -4.55
CA ILE A 49 4.09 -3.04 -3.14
C ILE A 49 3.35 -1.87 -2.47
N LEU A 50 3.40 -0.65 -3.04
CA LEU A 50 2.79 0.54 -2.43
C LEU A 50 1.33 0.34 -1.99
N PRO A 51 0.43 -0.24 -2.81
CA PRO A 51 -0.97 -0.40 -2.42
C PRO A 51 -1.15 -1.34 -1.22
N LEU A 52 -0.33 -2.40 -1.12
CA LEU A 52 -0.34 -3.31 0.04
C LEU A 52 0.13 -2.60 1.31
N ASN A 53 1.21 -1.80 1.21
CA ASN A 53 1.74 -1.03 2.34
C ASN A 53 0.77 0.04 2.84
N GLU A 54 0.08 0.72 1.94
CA GLU A 54 -0.93 1.72 2.28
C GLU A 54 -2.08 1.07 3.06
N ILE A 55 -2.63 -0.04 2.54
CA ILE A 55 -3.69 -0.80 3.21
C ILE A 55 -3.23 -1.31 4.58
N TYR A 56 -2.02 -1.85 4.69
CA TYR A 56 -1.47 -2.32 5.95
C TYR A 56 -1.34 -1.19 6.98
N THR A 57 -0.87 -0.02 6.55
CA THR A 57 -0.72 1.15 7.43
C THR A 57 -2.06 1.60 7.99
N ARG A 58 -3.07 1.80 7.11
CA ARG A 58 -4.43 2.15 7.57
C ARG A 58 -5.01 1.11 8.51
N TYR A 59 -4.76 -0.18 8.25
CA TYR A 59 -5.22 -1.24 9.14
C TYR A 59 -4.55 -1.18 10.52
N LYS A 60 -3.25 -0.91 10.59
CA LYS A 60 -2.54 -0.73 11.87
C LYS A 60 -3.10 0.45 12.67
N ASP A 61 -3.42 1.55 12.01
CA ASP A 61 -4.02 2.71 12.66
C ASP A 61 -5.41 2.36 13.20
N ALA A 62 -6.25 1.73 12.38
CA ALA A 62 -7.57 1.26 12.80
C ALA A 62 -7.48 0.24 13.96
N ARG A 63 -6.50 -0.67 13.92
CA ARG A 63 -6.22 -1.63 15.00
C ARG A 63 -5.82 -0.92 16.29
N THR A 64 -5.04 0.15 16.20
CA THR A 64 -4.62 0.96 17.37
C THR A 64 -5.83 1.61 18.02
N VAL A 65 -6.71 2.23 17.22
CA VAL A 65 -7.97 2.81 17.71
C VAL A 65 -8.84 1.74 18.36
N ALA A 66 -9.02 0.58 17.73
CA ALA A 66 -9.77 -0.53 18.28
C ALA A 66 -9.19 -1.04 19.62
N GLY A 67 -7.87 -1.14 19.73
CA GLY A 67 -7.18 -1.59 20.93
C GLY A 67 -7.30 -0.65 22.12
N ALA A 68 -7.55 0.64 21.86
CA ALA A 68 -7.82 1.65 22.88
C ALA A 68 -9.32 1.84 23.18
N THR A 69 -10.21 1.17 22.42
CA THR A 69 -11.66 1.35 22.54
C THR A 69 -12.26 0.36 23.54
N PRO A 70 -13.10 0.81 24.51
CA PRO A 70 -13.78 -0.10 25.41
C PRO A 70 -14.77 -0.99 24.66
N ARG A 71 -14.98 -2.21 25.19
CA ARG A 71 -15.82 -3.26 24.57
C ARG A 71 -17.18 -2.73 24.05
N ILE A 72 -17.85 -1.87 24.81
CA ILE A 72 -19.20 -1.34 24.48
C ILE A 72 -19.22 -0.45 23.22
N ALA A 73 -18.10 0.17 22.87
CA ALA A 73 -17.97 1.07 21.72
C ALA A 73 -17.20 0.44 20.54
N LEU A 74 -16.74 -0.81 20.70
CA LEU A 74 -15.80 -1.46 19.77
C LEU A 74 -16.41 -1.82 18.41
N ALA A 75 -17.74 -1.88 18.31
CA ALA A 75 -18.44 -2.25 17.08
C ALA A 75 -18.07 -1.35 15.89
N ALA A 76 -17.97 -0.03 16.09
CA ALA A 76 -17.64 0.90 15.01
C ALA A 76 -16.16 0.77 14.54
N PRO A 77 -15.15 0.79 15.42
CA PRO A 77 -13.77 0.52 15.01
C PRO A 77 -13.57 -0.85 14.35
N LEU A 78 -14.23 -1.90 14.86
CA LEU A 78 -14.16 -3.24 14.25
C LEU A 78 -14.75 -3.26 12.84
N SER A 79 -15.87 -2.57 12.61
CA SER A 79 -16.47 -2.44 11.27
C SER A 79 -15.49 -1.77 10.29
N ASN A 80 -14.78 -0.74 10.72
CA ASN A 80 -13.73 -0.09 9.92
C ASN A 80 -12.59 -1.08 9.58
N MET A 81 -12.08 -1.82 10.56
CA MET A 81 -11.05 -2.83 10.32
C MET A 81 -11.51 -3.92 9.35
N GLN A 82 -12.77 -4.36 9.44
CA GLN A 82 -13.36 -5.33 8.51
C GLN A 82 -13.52 -4.75 7.10
N SER A 83 -13.79 -3.45 6.96
CA SER A 83 -13.81 -2.77 5.66
C SER A 83 -12.43 -2.78 5.00
N ILE A 84 -11.40 -2.34 5.74
CA ILE A 84 -10.02 -2.31 5.24
C ILE A 84 -9.55 -3.72 4.84
N LYS A 85 -9.95 -4.76 5.58
CA LYS A 85 -9.66 -6.16 5.21
C LYS A 85 -10.33 -6.57 3.89
N ARG A 86 -11.58 -6.18 3.65
CA ARG A 86 -12.25 -6.46 2.36
C ARG A 86 -11.59 -5.72 1.19
N GLU A 87 -11.13 -4.49 1.42
CA GLU A 87 -10.33 -3.75 0.44
C GLU A 87 -9.01 -4.48 0.15
N ALA A 88 -8.34 -5.01 1.19
CA ALA A 88 -7.14 -5.82 1.05
C ALA A 88 -7.38 -7.10 0.24
N ASP A 89 -8.50 -7.80 0.47
CA ASP A 89 -8.87 -9.01 -0.28
C ASP A 89 -9.12 -8.71 -1.76
N ALA A 90 -9.74 -7.56 -2.06
CA ALA A 90 -10.08 -7.13 -3.41
C ALA A 90 -8.87 -6.61 -4.21
N LEU A 91 -7.76 -6.28 -3.53
CA LEU A 91 -6.58 -5.72 -4.19
C LEU A 91 -5.96 -6.73 -5.16
N VAL A 92 -5.90 -6.39 -6.45
CA VAL A 92 -5.15 -7.18 -7.43
C VAL A 92 -3.68 -6.81 -7.30
N VAL A 93 -2.83 -7.83 -7.11
CA VAL A 93 -1.38 -7.66 -6.95
C VAL A 93 -0.65 -8.49 -8.00
N ALA A 94 0.59 -8.15 -8.26
CA ALA A 94 1.48 -8.99 -9.05
C ALA A 94 1.64 -10.37 -8.39
N LYS A 95 1.80 -11.44 -9.18
CA LYS A 95 1.90 -12.81 -8.69
C LYS A 95 2.99 -13.01 -7.62
N CYS A 96 4.11 -12.31 -7.75
CA CYS A 96 5.19 -12.29 -6.75
C CYS A 96 4.73 -11.79 -5.36
N LEU A 97 3.67 -10.98 -5.29
CA LEU A 97 3.11 -10.41 -4.08
C LEU A 97 1.92 -11.20 -3.52
N ASP A 98 1.49 -12.28 -4.18
CA ASP A 98 0.33 -13.09 -3.72
C ASP A 98 0.54 -13.63 -2.30
N PHE A 99 1.76 -14.09 -2.01
CA PHE A 99 2.10 -14.59 -0.68
C PHE A 99 2.07 -13.46 0.37
N ALA A 100 2.63 -12.29 0.05
CA ALA A 100 2.57 -11.11 0.93
C ALA A 100 1.11 -10.69 1.20
N LYS A 101 0.28 -10.59 0.15
CA LYS A 101 -1.15 -10.30 0.27
C LYS A 101 -1.86 -11.33 1.17
N SER A 102 -1.58 -12.62 0.97
CA SER A 102 -2.17 -13.70 1.77
C SER A 102 -1.80 -13.61 3.26
N MET A 103 -0.53 -13.30 3.56
CA MET A 103 -0.08 -13.08 4.94
C MET A 103 -0.75 -11.84 5.55
N LEU A 104 -0.87 -10.75 4.79
CA LEU A 104 -1.55 -9.53 5.23
C LEU A 104 -3.02 -9.81 5.56
N THR A 105 -3.79 -10.37 4.63
CA THR A 105 -5.23 -10.61 4.80
C THR A 105 -5.52 -11.68 5.84
N GLY A 106 -4.66 -12.70 5.96
CA GLY A 106 -4.70 -13.70 7.03
C GLY A 106 -4.45 -13.08 8.42
N GLY A 107 -3.49 -12.15 8.53
CA GLY A 107 -3.25 -11.39 9.76
C GLY A 107 -4.46 -10.55 10.16
N MET A 108 -5.04 -9.84 9.18
CA MET A 108 -6.24 -9.03 9.39
C MET A 108 -7.45 -9.88 9.82
N LEU A 109 -7.65 -11.05 9.19
CA LEU A 109 -8.73 -11.97 9.55
C LEU A 109 -8.66 -12.40 11.01
N ASN A 110 -7.48 -12.86 11.45
CA ASN A 110 -7.29 -13.37 12.80
C ASN A 110 -7.41 -12.26 13.86
N VAL A 111 -6.88 -11.06 13.61
CA VAL A 111 -7.04 -9.93 14.54
C VAL A 111 -8.49 -9.46 14.61
N ASN A 112 -9.21 -9.41 13.48
CA ASN A 112 -10.65 -9.11 13.49
C ASN A 112 -11.43 -10.16 14.30
N ALA A 113 -11.11 -11.45 14.12
CA ALA A 113 -11.72 -12.52 14.89
C ALA A 113 -11.40 -12.40 16.40
N ALA A 114 -10.19 -11.99 16.76
CA ALA A 114 -9.83 -11.75 18.16
C ALA A 114 -10.65 -10.62 18.80
N TYR A 115 -10.94 -9.55 18.06
CA TYR A 115 -11.83 -8.48 18.55
C TYR A 115 -13.29 -8.94 18.67
N VAL A 116 -13.78 -9.76 17.74
CA VAL A 116 -15.10 -10.39 17.85
C VAL A 116 -15.18 -11.27 19.10
N ASP A 117 -14.17 -12.13 19.30
CA ASP A 117 -14.08 -13.01 20.47
C ASP A 117 -14.01 -12.20 21.77
N PHE A 118 -13.24 -11.11 21.78
CA PHE A 118 -13.19 -10.18 22.92
C PHE A 118 -14.55 -9.54 23.22
N MET A 119 -15.32 -9.14 22.21
CA MET A 119 -16.67 -8.61 22.38
C MET A 119 -17.63 -9.66 22.96
N GLN A 120 -17.45 -10.93 22.57
CA GLN A 120 -18.23 -12.07 23.06
C GLN A 120 -17.74 -12.62 24.40
N GLN A 121 -16.64 -12.08 24.93
CA GLN A 121 -15.99 -12.59 26.15
C GLN A 121 -15.48 -14.03 25.99
N GLY A 122 -15.08 -14.39 24.77
CA GLY A 122 -14.45 -15.66 24.47
C GLY A 122 -13.02 -15.76 25.02
N SER A 123 -12.50 -16.99 25.02
CA SER A 123 -11.18 -17.33 25.56
C SER A 123 -10.08 -17.44 24.50
N SER A 124 -10.42 -17.21 23.23
CA SER A 124 -9.51 -17.42 22.09
C SER A 124 -8.74 -16.16 21.70
N VAL A 125 -9.02 -15.01 22.33
CA VAL A 125 -8.41 -13.70 22.04
C VAL A 125 -6.89 -13.79 21.90
N SER A 126 -6.19 -14.33 22.89
CA SER A 126 -4.71 -14.41 22.88
C SER A 126 -4.19 -15.28 21.73
N PHE A 127 -4.84 -16.41 21.46
CA PHE A 127 -4.48 -17.30 20.37
C PHE A 127 -4.65 -16.61 19.01
N LEU A 128 -5.81 -16.00 18.78
CA LEU A 128 -6.14 -15.30 17.54
C LEU A 128 -5.24 -14.07 17.33
N MET A 129 -4.94 -13.30 18.38
CA MET A 129 -3.97 -12.20 18.30
C MET A 129 -2.57 -12.69 17.92
N ASN A 130 -2.12 -13.82 18.48
CA ASN A 130 -0.81 -14.40 18.17
C ASN A 130 -0.72 -14.92 16.74
N LEU A 131 -1.76 -15.60 16.24
CA LEU A 131 -1.85 -15.98 14.84
C LEU A 131 -1.81 -14.76 13.92
N GLY A 132 -2.60 -13.73 14.25
CA GLY A 132 -2.64 -12.48 13.49
C GLY A 132 -1.28 -11.79 13.43
N ASN A 133 -0.60 -11.66 14.57
CA ASN A 133 0.73 -11.06 14.66
C ASN A 133 1.78 -11.87 13.88
N THR A 134 1.72 -13.20 13.96
CA THR A 134 2.63 -14.07 13.20
C THR A 134 2.47 -13.88 11.70
N SER A 135 1.24 -13.75 11.21
CA SER A 135 0.96 -13.43 9.82
C SER A 135 1.48 -12.04 9.42
N PHE A 136 1.32 -11.03 10.28
CA PHE A 136 1.90 -9.70 10.01
C PHE A 136 3.42 -9.70 9.99
N THR A 137 4.09 -10.43 10.88
CA THR A 137 5.55 -10.60 10.84
C THR A 137 5.99 -11.24 9.53
N LYS A 138 5.31 -12.29 9.06
CA LYS A 138 5.60 -12.90 7.76
C LYS A 138 5.37 -11.95 6.60
N PHE A 139 4.32 -11.13 6.65
CA PHE A 139 4.10 -10.08 5.67
C PHE A 139 5.28 -9.09 5.65
N GLU A 140 5.68 -8.57 6.81
CA GLU A 140 6.79 -7.62 6.95
C GLU A 140 8.13 -8.23 6.49
N GLU A 141 8.38 -9.50 6.79
CA GLU A 141 9.54 -10.23 6.28
C GLU A 141 9.54 -10.37 4.76
N GLU A 142 8.41 -10.68 4.15
CA GLU A 142 8.34 -10.86 2.70
C GLU A 142 8.53 -9.54 1.96
N ILE A 143 7.96 -8.44 2.48
CA ILE A 143 8.12 -7.14 1.84
C ILE A 143 9.55 -6.60 1.97
N THR A 144 10.27 -6.96 3.03
CA THR A 144 11.66 -6.54 3.29
C THR A 144 12.70 -7.37 2.53
N LYS A 145 12.43 -8.66 2.26
CA LYS A 145 13.32 -9.52 1.48
C LYS A 145 13.48 -9.08 0.02
N GLN A 146 12.63 -8.17 -0.48
CA GLN A 146 12.67 -7.62 -1.85
C GLN A 146 12.96 -8.71 -2.89
N LYS A 147 12.27 -9.85 -2.80
CA LYS A 147 12.38 -10.88 -3.84
C LYS A 147 11.95 -10.21 -5.14
N LEU A 148 12.90 -9.98 -6.03
CA LEU A 148 12.70 -9.28 -7.28
C LEU A 148 11.49 -9.92 -7.95
N CYS A 149 10.41 -9.14 -8.05
CA CYS A 149 9.28 -9.52 -8.87
C CYS A 149 9.82 -9.61 -10.29
N ASP A 150 9.97 -10.83 -10.82
CA ASP A 150 10.22 -10.99 -12.24
C ASP A 150 8.94 -10.64 -12.98
N PHE A 151 8.84 -9.37 -13.41
CA PHE A 151 7.73 -8.86 -14.19
C PHE A 151 7.78 -9.35 -15.65
N SER A 152 8.79 -10.12 -16.06
CA SER A 152 8.96 -10.61 -17.43
C SER A 152 8.04 -11.80 -17.79
N ILE A 153 7.24 -12.31 -16.84
CA ILE A 153 6.33 -13.46 -17.02
C ILE A 153 4.87 -13.07 -16.67
N MET A 154 4.45 -11.87 -17.06
CA MET A 154 3.04 -11.43 -17.12
C MET A 154 2.56 -11.42 -18.56
#